data_AF-A0A7S1C1P9-F1
#
_entry.id   AF-A0A7S1C1P9-F1
#
_cell.length_a   1.000
_cell.length_b   1.000
_cell.length_c   1.000
_cell.angle_alpha   90.00
_cell.angle_beta   90.00
_cell.angle_gamma   90.00
#
_symmetry.space_group_name_H-M   'P 1'
#
loop_
_entity.id
_entity.type
_entity.pdbx_description
1 polymer ?
#
loop_
_entity_poly.entity_id
_entity_poly.type
_entity_poly.pdbx_seq_one_letter_code
_entity_poly.pdbx_strand_id
1 'polypeptide(L)'
;GGGGGGDGDGDGAAPVVEVTPLYGLMGHLEGRVAQEVGHGRSLLVWHSQARFCGRCGSTTSPMEGGTKRRCDGDADACGACVYPRTDPIVIALVQRRNPETGAAECLLGRTRGFPPGMYSCLAGFLEPGESVEEAVRREVREETRVDVGAVAYACSQPWPLARGAFAQIMLGCVGEVSGSGSPA
;
A
#
# COMPACT_ATOMS: atom_id res chain seq x y z
N GLY A 1 -62.41 38.00 -9.34
CA GLY A 1 -61.40 37.31 -10.14
C GLY A 1 -60.41 36.69 -9.18
N GLY A 2 -60.27 35.36 -9.23
CA GLY A 2 -59.47 34.55 -8.30
C GLY A 2 -57.96 34.81 -8.40
N GLY A 3 -57.28 34.48 -7.31
CA GLY A 3 -55.83 34.60 -7.14
C GLY A 3 -55.05 33.31 -7.37
N GLY A 4 -53.83 33.32 -6.83
CA GLY A 4 -52.76 32.30 -6.90
C GLY A 4 -51.53 32.95 -7.53
N GLY A 5 -50.46 33.36 -6.81
CA GLY A 5 -49.75 32.61 -5.77
C GLY A 5 -49.09 31.41 -6.47
N GLY A 6 -47.87 31.48 -6.96
CA GLY A 6 -46.64 31.88 -6.27
C GLY A 6 -46.05 30.60 -5.68
N ASP A 7 -44.99 30.08 -6.31
CA ASP A 7 -44.02 29.06 -5.84
C ASP A 7 -43.11 28.83 -7.08
N GLY A 8 -41.83 29.17 -7.10
CA GLY A 8 -40.81 28.98 -6.08
C GLY A 8 -39.73 28.13 -6.73
N ASP A 9 -38.98 28.71 -7.68
CA ASP A 9 -37.79 28.08 -8.28
C ASP A 9 -36.73 27.92 -7.19
N GLY A 10 -36.78 26.79 -6.49
CA GLY A 10 -35.75 26.35 -5.56
C GLY A 10 -34.52 25.93 -6.35
N ASP A 11 -33.62 26.89 -6.60
CA ASP A 11 -32.25 26.66 -7.03
C ASP A 11 -31.50 25.89 -5.93
N GLY A 12 -31.74 24.58 -5.87
CA GLY A 12 -31.06 23.67 -4.96
C GLY A 12 -29.64 23.46 -5.45
N ALA A 13 -28.75 24.42 -5.16
CA ALA A 13 -27.32 24.27 -5.39
C ALA A 13 -26.86 22.91 -4.83
N ALA A 14 -26.30 22.07 -5.70
CA ALA A 14 -25.77 20.78 -5.31
C ALA A 14 -24.80 20.98 -4.12
N PRO A 15 -24.86 20.13 -3.09
CA PRO A 15 -24.01 20.30 -1.92
C PRO A 15 -22.55 20.36 -2.36
N VAL A 16 -21.83 21.37 -1.86
CA VAL A 16 -20.38 21.48 -2.07
C VAL A 16 -19.74 20.30 -1.34
N VAL A 17 -19.23 19.33 -2.11
CA VAL A 17 -18.52 18.18 -1.57
C VAL A 17 -17.02 18.51 -1.56
N GLU A 18 -16.42 18.50 -0.37
CA GLU A 18 -14.98 18.57 -0.23
C GLU A 18 -14.35 17.19 -0.49
N VAL A 19 -13.38 17.14 -1.42
CA VAL A 19 -12.67 15.91 -1.76
C VAL A 19 -11.29 15.94 -1.13
N THR A 20 -11.08 15.12 -0.11
CA THR A 20 -9.79 14.98 0.57
C THR A 20 -9.07 13.72 0.07
N PRO A 21 -7.77 13.78 -0.27
CA PRO A 21 -6.97 12.58 -0.54
C PRO A 21 -6.95 11.67 0.69
N LEU A 22 -7.14 10.37 0.50
CA LEU A 22 -7.17 9.41 1.62
C LEU A 22 -5.87 9.42 2.46
N TYR A 23 -4.73 9.76 1.85
CA TYR A 23 -3.46 9.97 2.56
C TYR A 23 -3.54 11.10 3.60
N GLY A 24 -4.35 12.14 3.37
CA GLY A 24 -4.58 13.22 4.34
C GLY A 24 -5.46 12.82 5.52
N LEU A 25 -6.18 11.69 5.42
CA LEU A 25 -7.00 11.12 6.50
C LEU A 25 -6.24 10.05 7.30
N MET A 26 -4.98 9.80 6.96
CA MET A 26 -4.14 8.84 7.65
C MET A 26 -3.98 9.26 9.12
N GLY A 27 -4.17 8.33 10.05
CA GLY A 27 -4.20 8.60 11.49
C GLY A 27 -5.53 9.14 12.03
N HIS A 28 -6.50 9.45 11.17
CA HIS A 28 -7.86 9.86 11.58
C HIS A 28 -8.89 8.74 11.35
N LEU A 29 -8.55 7.76 10.52
CA LEU A 29 -9.34 6.55 10.31
C LEU A 29 -8.76 5.44 11.16
N GLU A 30 -9.56 4.89 12.06
CA GLU A 30 -9.15 3.82 12.96
C GLU A 30 -10.08 2.60 12.85
N GLY A 31 -9.54 1.45 13.28
CA GLY A 31 -10.28 0.20 13.38
C GLY A 31 -10.99 -0.20 12.08
N ARG A 32 -12.27 -0.53 12.22
CA ARG A 32 -13.12 -1.04 11.14
C ARG A 32 -13.27 -0.05 9.98
N VAL A 33 -13.40 1.24 10.26
CA VAL A 33 -13.62 2.25 9.21
C VAL A 33 -12.41 2.33 8.28
N ALA A 34 -11.19 2.31 8.83
CA ALA A 34 -9.97 2.28 8.04
C ALA A 34 -9.90 1.03 7.14
N GLN A 35 -10.33 -0.13 7.65
CA GLN A 35 -10.36 -1.38 6.90
C GLN A 35 -11.38 -1.34 5.75
N GLU A 36 -12.59 -0.86 6.01
CA GLU A 36 -13.67 -0.79 5.02
C GLU A 36 -13.33 0.20 3.89
N VAL A 37 -12.87 1.41 4.25
CA VAL A 37 -12.42 2.42 3.28
C VAL A 37 -11.22 1.90 2.47
N GLY A 38 -10.28 1.25 3.15
CA GLY A 38 -9.10 0.65 2.53
C GLY A 38 -9.45 -0.45 1.54
N HIS A 39 -10.37 -1.33 1.90
CA HIS A 39 -10.86 -2.40 1.04
C HIS A 39 -11.59 -1.84 -0.19
N GLY A 40 -12.53 -0.91 0.02
CA GLY A 40 -13.27 -0.27 -1.07
C GLY A 40 -12.34 0.44 -2.06
N ARG A 41 -11.39 1.24 -1.57
CA ARG A 41 -10.42 1.90 -2.44
C ARG A 41 -9.57 0.89 -3.23
N SER A 42 -9.10 -0.17 -2.57
CA SER A 42 -8.29 -1.22 -3.20
C SER A 42 -9.03 -1.88 -4.36
N LEU A 43 -10.32 -2.23 -4.19
CA LEU A 43 -11.15 -2.78 -5.25
C LEU A 43 -11.39 -1.80 -6.39
N LEU A 44 -11.71 -0.53 -6.07
CA LEU A 44 -11.97 0.49 -7.08
C LEU A 44 -10.73 0.75 -7.95
N VAL A 45 -9.55 0.89 -7.34
CA VAL A 45 -8.29 1.07 -8.07
C VAL A 45 -8.00 -0.16 -8.92
N TRP A 46 -8.11 -1.36 -8.35
CA TRP A 46 -7.88 -2.59 -9.11
C TRP A 46 -8.82 -2.73 -10.31
N HIS A 47 -10.12 -2.48 -10.15
CA HIS A 47 -11.08 -2.52 -11.25
C HIS A 47 -10.78 -1.51 -12.36
N SER A 48 -10.23 -0.34 -12.02
CA SER A 48 -9.84 0.65 -13.03
C SER A 48 -8.68 0.18 -13.90
N GLN A 49 -7.82 -0.69 -13.37
CA GLN A 49 -6.60 -1.17 -14.03
C GLN A 49 -6.76 -2.57 -14.65
N ALA A 50 -7.60 -3.43 -14.08
CA ALA A 50 -7.82 -4.81 -14.52
C ALA A 50 -8.95 -4.94 -15.56
N ARG A 51 -9.14 -3.96 -16.46
CA ARG A 51 -10.24 -3.95 -17.44
C ARG A 51 -10.08 -4.99 -18.55
N PHE A 52 -8.85 -5.36 -18.87
CA PHE A 52 -8.51 -6.29 -19.93
C PHE A 52 -7.76 -7.50 -19.39
N CYS A 53 -7.90 -8.63 -20.07
CA CYS A 53 -7.26 -9.89 -19.71
C CYS A 53 -5.78 -9.84 -20.10
N GLY A 54 -4.88 -10.01 -19.12
CA GLY A 54 -3.43 -10.07 -19.38
C GLY A 54 -2.98 -11.27 -20.22
N ARG A 55 -3.83 -12.28 -20.43
CA ARG A 55 -3.53 -13.48 -21.23
C ARG A 55 -3.89 -13.31 -22.71
N CYS A 56 -5.05 -12.75 -23.02
CA CYS A 56 -5.57 -12.70 -24.40
C CYS A 56 -6.01 -11.30 -24.88
N GLY A 57 -5.94 -10.28 -24.03
CA GLY A 57 -6.30 -8.90 -24.38
C GLY A 57 -7.80 -8.59 -24.44
N SER A 58 -8.69 -9.58 -24.35
CA SER A 58 -10.15 -9.37 -24.28
C SER A 58 -10.56 -8.59 -23.02
N THR A 59 -11.77 -8.02 -23.02
CA THR A 59 -12.32 -7.39 -21.81
C THR A 59 -12.53 -8.41 -20.70
N THR A 60 -12.70 -7.90 -19.48
CA THR A 60 -13.07 -8.71 -18.33
C THR A 60 -14.31 -8.12 -17.66
N SER A 61 -15.14 -8.98 -17.07
CA SER A 61 -16.32 -8.58 -16.30
C SER A 61 -16.14 -8.88 -14.80
N PRO A 62 -16.60 -7.99 -13.89
CA PRO A 62 -16.64 -8.29 -12.46
C PRO A 62 -17.53 -9.49 -12.13
N MET A 63 -17.09 -10.28 -11.15
CA MET A 63 -17.80 -11.45 -10.60
C MET A 63 -17.74 -11.38 -9.07
N GLU A 64 -18.54 -12.21 -8.38
CA GLU A 64 -18.44 -12.43 -6.93
C GLU A 64 -18.49 -11.13 -6.11
N GLY A 65 -19.40 -10.21 -6.45
CA GLY A 65 -19.52 -8.92 -5.77
C GLY A 65 -18.34 -7.97 -5.99
N GLY A 66 -17.53 -8.20 -7.03
CA GLY A 66 -16.40 -7.35 -7.40
C GLY A 66 -15.05 -7.82 -6.85
N THR A 67 -14.97 -8.95 -6.16
CA THR A 67 -13.69 -9.52 -5.66
C THR A 67 -12.97 -10.38 -6.69
N LYS A 68 -13.51 -10.47 -7.91
CA LYS A 68 -12.99 -11.26 -9.02
C LYS A 68 -13.38 -10.62 -10.34
N ARG A 69 -12.57 -10.81 -11.37
CA ARG A 69 -12.97 -10.53 -12.75
C ARG A 69 -12.71 -11.75 -13.62
N ARG A 70 -13.61 -12.02 -14.55
CA ARG A 70 -13.50 -13.11 -15.52
C ARG A 70 -13.28 -12.53 -16.92
N CYS A 71 -12.41 -13.14 -17.69
CA CYS A 71 -12.22 -12.82 -19.11
C CYS A 71 -13.50 -13.09 -19.91
N ASP A 72 -13.90 -12.13 -20.74
CA ASP A 72 -15.08 -12.22 -21.63
C ASP A 72 -14.72 -12.77 -23.02
N GLY A 73 -13.44 -13.07 -23.27
CA GLY A 73 -13.01 -13.76 -24.48
C GLY A 73 -13.57 -15.18 -24.56
N ASP A 74 -13.27 -15.87 -25.66
CA ASP A 74 -13.70 -17.27 -25.86
C ASP A 74 -13.39 -18.11 -24.60
N ALA A 75 -14.45 -18.65 -24.00
CA ALA A 75 -14.40 -19.33 -22.72
C ALA A 75 -13.60 -20.64 -22.80
N ASP A 76 -13.62 -21.29 -23.97
CA ASP A 76 -12.88 -22.53 -24.21
C ASP A 76 -11.40 -22.24 -24.50
N ALA A 77 -11.09 -21.03 -24.97
CA ALA A 77 -9.71 -20.60 -25.24
C ALA A 77 -9.01 -19.93 -24.05
N CYS A 78 -9.74 -19.15 -23.23
CA CYS A 78 -9.16 -18.36 -22.15
C CYS A 78 -9.87 -18.56 -20.81
N GLY A 79 -11.10 -18.07 -20.68
CA GLY A 79 -11.90 -18.15 -19.45
C GLY A 79 -11.21 -17.66 -18.15
N ALA A 80 -10.08 -16.96 -18.26
CA ALA A 80 -9.18 -16.70 -17.14
C ALA A 80 -9.86 -15.82 -16.08
N CYS A 81 -9.58 -16.12 -14.82
CA CYS A 81 -10.01 -15.30 -13.69
C CYS A 81 -8.82 -14.57 -13.10
N VAL A 82 -9.04 -13.31 -12.73
CA VAL A 82 -8.06 -12.46 -12.05
C VAL A 82 -8.64 -11.93 -10.75
N TYR A 83 -7.78 -11.77 -9.75
CA TYR A 83 -8.12 -11.34 -8.40
C TYR A 83 -7.44 -10.01 -8.06
N PRO A 84 -7.95 -9.26 -7.06
CA PRO A 84 -7.31 -8.04 -6.59
C PRO A 84 -5.84 -8.26 -6.23
N ARG A 85 -4.98 -7.42 -6.80
CA ARG A 85 -3.54 -7.46 -6.54
C ARG A 85 -3.24 -6.72 -5.22
N THR A 86 -2.41 -7.35 -4.38
CA THR A 86 -1.82 -6.73 -3.19
C THR A 86 -0.31 -6.93 -3.25
N ASP A 87 0.45 -5.84 -3.26
CA ASP A 87 1.91 -5.87 -3.38
C ASP A 87 2.56 -5.92 -1.98
N PRO A 88 3.40 -6.93 -1.69
CA PRO A 88 4.11 -7.03 -0.42
C PRO A 88 5.27 -6.02 -0.37
N ILE A 89 5.32 -5.25 0.72
CA ILE A 89 6.36 -4.28 1.01
C ILE A 89 6.97 -4.61 2.36
N VAL A 90 8.28 -4.78 2.43
CA VAL A 90 8.99 -4.83 3.72
C VAL A 90 9.22 -3.41 4.22
N ILE A 91 9.11 -3.18 5.52
CA ILE A 91 9.53 -1.93 6.18
C ILE A 91 10.27 -2.30 7.47
N ALA A 92 11.49 -1.82 7.65
CA ALA A 92 12.36 -2.33 8.71
C ALA A 92 12.95 -1.22 9.60
N LEU A 93 12.79 -1.39 10.91
CA LEU A 93 13.59 -0.68 11.90
C LEU A 93 14.92 -1.42 12.05
N VAL A 94 15.98 -0.88 11.46
CA VAL A 94 17.33 -1.43 11.60
C VAL A 94 18.02 -0.75 12.76
N GLN A 95 18.45 -1.52 13.74
CA GLN A 95 19.00 -1.02 15.00
C GLN A 95 20.38 -1.61 15.32
N ARG A 96 21.09 -0.93 16.22
CA ARG A 96 22.34 -1.40 16.82
C ARG A 96 22.55 -0.75 18.19
N ARG A 97 23.50 -1.26 18.96
CA ARG A 97 24.09 -0.52 20.09
C ARG A 97 25.35 0.19 19.63
N ASN A 98 25.48 1.46 19.99
CA ASN A 98 26.70 2.21 19.81
C ASN A 98 27.82 1.52 20.62
N PRO A 99 28.94 1.13 20.00
CA PRO A 99 30.00 0.38 20.67
C PRO A 99 30.77 1.21 21.72
N GLU A 100 30.77 2.53 21.60
CA GLU A 100 31.48 3.45 22.51
C GLU A 100 30.59 3.88 23.67
N THR A 101 29.34 4.25 23.37
CA THR A 101 28.43 4.84 24.35
C THR A 101 27.42 3.84 24.93
N GLY A 102 27.26 2.67 24.29
CA GLY A 102 26.23 1.68 24.63
C GLY A 102 24.79 2.10 24.28
N ALA A 103 24.60 3.31 23.76
CA ALA A 103 23.29 3.85 23.42
C ALA A 103 22.63 3.07 22.28
N ALA A 104 21.30 2.97 22.30
CA ALA A 104 20.55 2.40 21.19
C ALA A 104 20.52 3.38 20.01
N GLU A 105 20.83 2.90 18.82
CA GLU A 105 20.80 3.65 17.57
C GLU A 105 19.93 2.93 16.55
N CYS A 106 19.29 3.69 15.66
CA CYS A 106 18.57 3.12 14.53
C CYS A 106 18.88 3.88 13.24
N LEU A 107 18.74 3.18 12.12
CA LEU A 107 18.91 3.71 10.78
C LEU A 107 17.56 4.23 10.27
N LEU A 108 17.56 5.48 9.84
CA LEU A 108 16.40 6.11 9.20
C LEU A 108 16.81 6.73 7.87
N GLY A 109 15.93 6.61 6.87
CA GLY A 109 16.08 7.20 5.56
C GLY A 109 15.10 8.35 5.32
N ARG A 110 15.31 9.07 4.22
CA ARG A 110 14.37 10.06 3.69
C ARG A 110 14.36 10.03 2.18
N THR A 111 13.18 10.12 1.59
CA THR A 111 12.99 10.18 0.14
C THR A 111 12.64 11.60 -0.30
N ARG A 112 12.95 11.92 -1.56
CA ARG A 112 12.53 13.18 -2.20
C ARG A 112 11.00 13.27 -2.18
N GLY A 113 10.47 14.25 -1.45
CA GLY A 113 9.02 14.47 -1.28
C GLY A 113 8.55 14.41 0.17
N PHE A 114 9.37 13.90 1.10
CA PHE A 114 9.05 13.96 2.53
C PHE A 114 9.12 15.41 3.05
N PRO A 115 8.21 15.81 3.96
CA PRO A 115 8.29 17.07 4.68
C PRO A 115 9.67 17.30 5.33
N PRO A 116 10.11 18.55 5.49
CA PRO A 116 11.35 18.85 6.21
C PRO A 116 11.35 18.23 7.61
N GLY A 117 12.46 17.60 7.99
CA GLY A 117 12.61 16.93 9.29
C GLY A 117 11.97 15.54 9.40
N MET A 118 11.22 15.09 8.39
CA MET A 118 10.65 13.74 8.39
C MET A 118 11.65 12.69 7.89
N TYR A 119 11.82 11.66 8.70
CA TYR A 119 12.60 10.45 8.43
C TYR A 119 11.75 9.23 8.74
N SER A 120 12.04 8.10 8.09
CA SER A 120 11.30 6.85 8.26
C SER A 120 12.24 5.66 8.25
N CYS A 121 11.75 4.53 8.75
CA CYS A 121 12.31 3.22 8.42
C CYS A 121 12.39 3.04 6.90
N LEU A 122 13.38 2.26 6.45
CA LEU A 122 13.54 1.92 5.04
C LEU A 122 12.49 0.89 4.64
N ALA A 123 11.98 1.01 3.41
CA ALA A 123 10.92 0.16 2.91
C ALA A 123 11.07 -0.11 1.42
N GLY A 124 10.72 -1.32 1.00
CA GLY A 124 10.91 -1.78 -0.37
C GLY A 124 9.98 -2.92 -0.75
N PHE A 125 9.82 -3.13 -2.06
CA PHE A 125 9.05 -4.27 -2.56
C PHE A 125 9.78 -5.58 -2.24
N LEU A 126 9.00 -6.59 -1.85
CA LEU A 126 9.49 -7.96 -1.81
C LEU A 126 9.49 -8.52 -3.23
N GLU A 127 10.63 -9.07 -3.67
CA GLU A 127 10.75 -9.63 -5.01
C GLU A 127 10.31 -11.09 -5.08
N PRO A 128 9.88 -11.58 -6.26
CA PRO A 128 9.52 -12.98 -6.43
C PRO A 128 10.67 -13.92 -6.07
N GLY A 129 10.40 -14.84 -5.15
CA GLY A 129 11.39 -15.83 -4.68
C GLY A 129 12.15 -15.41 -3.43
N GLU A 130 11.96 -14.19 -2.94
CA GLU A 130 12.55 -13.75 -1.67
C GLU A 130 11.66 -14.08 -0.47
N SER A 131 12.29 -14.43 0.64
CA SER A 131 11.71 -14.29 1.97
C SER A 131 11.65 -12.83 2.42
N VAL A 132 10.87 -12.56 3.46
CA VAL A 132 10.78 -11.22 4.08
C VAL A 132 12.15 -10.76 4.58
N GLU A 133 12.89 -11.68 5.20
CA GLU A 133 14.20 -11.41 5.76
C GLU A 133 15.25 -11.13 4.68
N GLU A 134 15.20 -11.83 3.55
CA GLU A 134 16.07 -11.54 2.39
C GLU A 134 15.77 -10.17 1.80
N ALA A 135 14.49 -9.85 1.58
CA ALA A 135 14.07 -8.54 1.07
C ALA A 135 14.51 -7.39 1.99
N VAL A 136 14.38 -7.54 3.31
CA VAL A 136 14.88 -6.54 4.28
C VAL A 136 16.39 -6.34 4.13
N ARG A 137 17.17 -7.42 4.04
CA ARG A 137 18.62 -7.33 3.89
C ARG A 137 19.02 -6.66 2.58
N ARG A 138 18.39 -7.05 1.46
CA ARG A 138 18.64 -6.47 0.14
C ARG A 138 18.33 -4.98 0.15
N GLU A 139 17.11 -4.60 0.54
CA GLU A 139 16.66 -3.21 0.44
C GLU A 139 17.53 -2.26 1.28
N VAL A 140 17.84 -2.66 2.53
CA VAL A 140 18.70 -1.85 3.40
C VAL A 140 20.10 -1.70 2.80
N ARG A 141 20.67 -2.77 2.24
CA ARG A 141 21.99 -2.76 1.61
C ARG A 141 22.01 -1.86 0.37
N GLU A 142 20.99 -1.93 -0.48
CA GLU A 142 20.90 -1.11 -1.70
C GLU A 142 20.82 0.38 -1.39
N GLU A 143 19.99 0.78 -0.43
CA GLU A 143 19.78 2.19 -0.12
C GLU A 143 20.89 2.82 0.73
N THR A 144 21.50 2.04 1.64
CA THR A 144 22.38 2.60 2.68
C THR A 144 23.77 1.96 2.75
N ARG A 145 23.96 0.83 2.07
CA ARG A 145 25.18 -0.01 2.16
C ARG A 145 25.43 -0.61 3.54
N VAL A 146 24.45 -0.57 4.44
CA VAL A 146 24.51 -1.25 5.74
C VAL A 146 24.14 -2.73 5.55
N ASP A 147 24.94 -3.62 6.14
CA ASP A 147 24.65 -5.03 6.21
C ASP A 147 23.75 -5.35 7.43
N VAL A 148 22.70 -6.12 7.21
CA VAL A 148 21.74 -6.53 8.25
C VAL A 148 21.84 -8.03 8.49
N GLY A 149 21.93 -8.41 9.76
CA GLY A 149 22.06 -9.79 10.23
C GLY A 149 20.70 -10.41 10.51
N ALA A 150 20.38 -10.60 11.78
CA ALA A 150 19.08 -11.13 12.19
C ALA A 150 17.95 -10.15 11.82
N VAL A 151 16.85 -10.70 11.32
CA VAL A 151 15.62 -9.97 10.99
C VAL A 151 14.45 -10.71 11.64
N ALA A 152 13.58 -9.98 12.33
CA ALA A 152 12.38 -10.52 12.96
C ALA A 152 11.15 -9.75 12.50
N TYR A 153 10.12 -10.47 12.07
CA TYR A 153 8.81 -9.89 11.81
C TYR A 153 8.19 -9.34 13.10
N ALA A 154 7.59 -8.16 13.02
CA ALA A 154 6.94 -7.47 14.12
C ALA A 154 5.43 -7.34 13.91
N CYS A 155 5.01 -6.86 12.74
CA CYS A 155 3.60 -6.60 12.46
C CYS A 155 3.33 -6.48 10.95
N SER A 156 2.05 -6.44 10.59
CA SER A 156 1.63 -6.09 9.24
C SER A 156 0.56 -5.02 9.26
N GLN A 157 0.53 -4.22 8.21
CA GLN A 157 -0.46 -3.16 8.03
C GLN A 157 -0.90 -3.10 6.56
N PRO A 158 -2.20 -3.24 6.26
CA PRO A 158 -2.71 -2.92 4.94
C PRO A 158 -2.46 -1.45 4.60
N TRP A 159 -1.93 -1.20 3.41
CA TRP A 159 -1.60 0.13 2.93
C TRP A 159 -2.31 0.43 1.61
N PRO A 160 -3.60 0.80 1.67
CA PRO A 160 -4.40 1.11 0.49
C PRO A 160 -4.15 2.53 -0.01
N LEU A 161 -3.03 3.18 0.33
CA LEU A 161 -2.83 4.63 0.15
C LEU A 161 -1.86 4.98 -0.99
N ALA A 162 -1.24 3.97 -1.60
CA ALA A 162 -0.30 4.17 -2.69
C ALA A 162 -0.97 4.88 -3.88
N ARG A 163 -0.44 6.03 -4.28
CA ARG A 163 -1.01 6.85 -5.36
C ARG A 163 -0.89 6.11 -6.70
N GLY A 164 -2.02 5.84 -7.34
CA GLY A 164 -2.05 5.21 -8.67
C GLY A 164 -1.58 3.75 -8.71
N ALA A 165 -1.22 3.16 -7.58
CA ALA A 165 -0.76 1.78 -7.48
C ALA A 165 -1.82 0.91 -6.80
N PHE A 166 -1.66 -0.40 -6.96
CA PHE A 166 -2.46 -1.40 -6.25
C PHE A 166 -2.29 -1.28 -4.73
N ALA A 167 -3.17 -1.97 -4.01
CA ALA A 167 -3.05 -2.07 -2.56
C ALA A 167 -1.68 -2.66 -2.19
N GLN A 168 -1.10 -2.19 -1.10
CA GLN A 168 0.12 -2.76 -0.54
C GLN A 168 -0.18 -3.42 0.81
N ILE A 169 0.65 -4.36 1.21
CA ILE A 169 0.71 -4.83 2.59
C ILE A 169 2.12 -4.57 3.13
N MET A 170 2.19 -3.74 4.15
CA MET A 170 3.45 -3.43 4.84
C MET A 170 3.75 -4.57 5.81
N LEU A 171 4.96 -5.10 5.73
CA LEU A 171 5.49 -6.15 6.58
C LEU A 171 6.59 -5.53 7.44
N GLY A 172 6.19 -5.11 8.64
CA GLY A 172 7.04 -4.45 9.62
C GLY A 172 8.02 -5.43 10.25
N CYS A 173 9.30 -5.11 10.19
CA CYS A 173 10.38 -5.95 10.71
C CYS A 173 11.34 -5.14 11.60
N VAL A 174 12.05 -5.84 12.48
CA VAL A 174 13.20 -5.31 13.23
C VAL A 174 14.44 -6.06 12.76
N GLY A 175 15.47 -5.31 12.38
CA GLY A 175 16.75 -5.86 11.92
C GLY A 175 17.91 -5.40 12.79
N GLU A 176 18.91 -6.26 12.98
CA GLU A 176 20.15 -5.91 13.66
C GLU A 176 21.24 -5.64 12.64
N VAL A 177 21.99 -4.54 12.80
CA VAL A 177 23.20 -4.30 11.99
C VAL A 177 24.18 -5.45 12.19
N SER A 178 24.67 -6.02 11.10
CA SER A 178 25.72 -7.05 11.14
C SER A 178 26.97 -6.46 11.80
N GLY A 179 27.44 -7.09 12.89
CA GLY A 179 28.69 -6.69 13.52
C GLY A 179 29.87 -6.95 12.58
N SER A 180 30.81 -6.01 12.49
CA SER A 180 32.12 -6.24 11.90
C SER A 180 32.95 -7.16 12.83
N GLY A 181 32.67 -8.45 12.85
CA GLY A 181 33.46 -9.40 13.64
C GLY A 181 32.73 -10.65 14.10
N SER A 182 32.46 -11.58 13.18
CA SER A 182 32.92 -12.97 13.28
C SER A 182 32.50 -13.66 11.97
N PRO A 183 33.43 -14.25 11.19
CA PRO A 183 33.02 -15.17 10.15
C PRO A 183 32.38 -16.40 10.80
N ALA A 184 31.40 -16.98 10.10
CA ALA A 184 31.00 -18.36 10.33
C ALA A 184 32.17 -19.32 10.06
#